data_AF-A0A9D5UCK7-F1
#
_entry.id   AF-A0A9D5UCK7-F1
#
_cell.length_a   1.000
_cell.length_b   1.000
_cell.length_c   1.000
_cell.angle_alpha   90.00
_cell.angle_beta   90.00
_cell.angle_gamma   90.00
#
_symmetry.space_group_name_H-M   'P 1'
#
loop_
_entity.id
_entity.type
_entity.pdbx_description
1 polymer ?
#
loop_
_entity_poly.entity_id
_entity_poly.type
_entity_poly.pdbx_seq_one_letter_code
_entity_poly.pdbx_strand_id
1 'polypeptide(L)'
;MTTVRNARQGSQPTFGVLRVGIMRVGLVDGTPLAQLALRTPSDEAVVVLDEGDAFELDGVGTLHLDEIRASEGTVRGEVTLRFEEIDDAD
;
A
#
# COMPACT_ATOMS: atom_id res chain seq x y z
N MET A 1 -0.62 -3.14 16.35
CA MET A 1 -1.69 -2.12 16.16
C MET A 1 -2.23 -2.10 14.72
N THR A 2 -3.55 -1.94 14.48
CA THR A 2 -4.12 -1.86 13.10
C THR A 2 -4.47 -0.42 12.71
N THR A 3 -4.04 0.03 11.52
CA THR A 3 -4.31 1.37 10.99
C THR A 3 -4.78 1.31 9.54
N VAL A 4 -5.85 2.03 9.20
CA VAL A 4 -6.38 2.11 7.83
C VAL A 4 -6.24 3.54 7.29
N ARG A 5 -5.82 3.71 6.03
CA ARG A 5 -5.73 5.02 5.37
C ARG A 5 -6.11 4.95 3.90
N ASN A 6 -6.82 5.97 3.45
CA ASN A 6 -7.01 6.25 2.04
C ASN A 6 -5.84 7.09 1.52
N ALA A 7 -5.30 6.73 0.37
CA ALA A 7 -4.15 7.41 -0.22
C ALA A 7 -4.30 7.55 -1.72
N ARG A 8 -3.86 8.69 -2.25
CA ARG A 8 -3.91 8.98 -3.69
C ARG A 8 -2.60 8.63 -4.36
N GLN A 9 -2.63 8.30 -5.64
CA GLN A 9 -1.43 8.23 -6.45
C GLN A 9 -0.60 9.53 -6.31
N GLY A 10 0.70 9.36 -6.11
CA GLY A 10 1.67 10.43 -5.84
C GLY A 10 1.77 10.84 -4.37
N SER A 11 0.95 10.28 -3.47
CA SER A 11 1.07 10.52 -2.03
C SER A 11 1.98 9.49 -1.34
N GLN A 12 2.39 9.81 -0.10
CA GLN A 12 3.30 8.99 0.70
C GLN A 12 2.82 8.85 2.16
N PRO A 13 1.71 8.14 2.44
CA PRO A 13 1.29 7.89 3.82
C PRO A 13 2.34 7.13 4.64
N THR A 14 2.27 7.31 5.96
CA THR A 14 3.11 6.63 6.94
C THR A 14 2.25 5.90 7.96
N PHE A 15 2.67 4.69 8.32
CA PHE A 15 2.08 3.79 9.31
C PHE A 15 3.20 3.35 10.27
N GLY A 16 3.29 3.94 11.46
CA GLY A 16 4.43 3.69 12.35
C GLY A 16 5.77 3.97 11.65
N VAL A 17 6.60 2.93 11.54
CA VAL A 17 7.92 2.99 10.86
C VAL A 17 7.85 2.77 9.34
N LEU A 18 6.70 2.34 8.80
CA LEU A 18 6.49 2.09 7.38
C LEU A 18 6.06 3.36 6.66
N ARG A 19 6.81 3.76 5.62
CA ARG A 19 6.37 4.75 4.62
C ARG A 19 5.99 4.03 3.33
N VAL A 20 4.82 4.36 2.79
CA VAL A 20 4.30 3.75 1.56
C VAL A 20 4.16 4.83 0.49
N GLY A 21 4.91 4.73 -0.60
CA GLY A 21 4.76 5.60 -1.77
C GLY A 21 3.78 5.02 -2.78
N ILE A 22 2.69 5.74 -3.07
CA ILE A 22 1.69 5.29 -4.04
C ILE A 22 2.16 5.71 -5.44
N MET A 23 2.83 4.82 -6.18
CA MET A 23 3.51 5.19 -7.43
C MET A 23 2.54 5.27 -8.61
N ARG A 24 1.77 4.20 -8.83
CA ARG A 24 0.78 4.09 -9.90
C ARG A 24 -0.44 3.34 -9.39
N VAL A 25 -1.62 3.82 -9.75
CA VAL A 25 -2.90 3.18 -9.44
C VAL A 25 -3.75 3.27 -10.70
N GLY A 26 -4.12 2.13 -11.26
CA GLY A 26 -4.77 2.10 -12.57
C GLY A 26 -5.30 0.73 -12.96
N LEU A 27 -5.83 0.64 -14.18
CA LEU A 27 -6.26 -0.61 -14.79
C LEU A 27 -5.16 -1.14 -15.71
N VAL A 28 -4.85 -2.44 -15.61
CA VAL A 28 -4.00 -3.19 -16.55
C VAL A 28 -4.83 -4.35 -17.07
N ASP A 29 -5.11 -4.35 -18.37
CA ASP A 29 -5.98 -5.35 -19.01
C ASP A 29 -7.34 -5.52 -18.29
N GLY A 30 -7.90 -4.41 -17.79
CA GLY A 30 -9.17 -4.37 -17.05
C GLY A 30 -9.06 -4.72 -15.56
N THR A 31 -7.89 -5.08 -15.07
CA THR A 31 -7.64 -5.43 -13.67
C THR A 31 -7.09 -4.23 -12.88
N PRO A 32 -7.70 -3.85 -11.75
CA PRO A 32 -7.19 -2.76 -10.92
C PRO A 32 -5.92 -3.18 -10.19
N LEU A 33 -4.84 -2.41 -10.37
CA LEU A 33 -3.53 -2.64 -9.77
C LEU A 33 -2.97 -1.38 -9.13
N ALA A 34 -2.21 -1.57 -8.05
CA ALA A 34 -1.40 -0.53 -7.43
C ALA A 34 0.07 -0.93 -7.36
N GLN A 35 0.95 -0.05 -7.87
CA GLN A 35 2.38 -0.13 -7.66
C GLN A 35 2.77 0.73 -6.46
N LEU A 36 3.38 0.11 -5.45
CA LEU A 36 3.73 0.73 -4.18
C LEU A 36 5.24 0.63 -3.92
N ALA A 37 5.83 1.70 -3.40
CA ALA A 37 7.17 1.68 -2.82
C ALA A 37 7.06 1.60 -1.29
N LEU A 38 7.47 0.49 -0.70
CA LEU A 38 7.44 0.22 0.73
C LEU A 38 8.81 0.48 1.32
N ARG A 39 8.87 1.28 2.40
CA ARG A 39 10.13 1.69 3.02
C ARG A 39 10.02 1.57 4.53
N THR A 40 10.93 0.81 5.11
CA THR A 40 11.19 0.76 6.55
C THR A 40 12.59 1.34 6.81
N PRO A 41 13.02 1.51 8.07
CA PRO A 41 14.39 1.94 8.37
C PRO A 41 15.46 0.96 7.87
N SER A 42 15.11 -0.32 7.72
CA SER A 42 16.05 -1.41 7.43
C SER A 42 15.93 -1.95 6.00
N ASP A 43 14.80 -1.72 5.32
CA ASP A 43 14.50 -2.32 4.03
C ASP A 43 13.68 -1.42 3.10
N GLU A 44 13.77 -1.67 1.80
CA GLU A 44 12.95 -1.03 0.76
C GLU A 44 12.55 -2.06 -0.29
N ALA A 45 11.26 -2.07 -0.64
CA ALA A 45 10.69 -2.91 -1.70
C ALA A 45 9.79 -2.10 -2.62
N VAL A 46 9.72 -2.48 -3.89
CA VAL A 46 8.68 -2.02 -4.82
C VAL A 46 7.82 -3.23 -5.19
N VAL A 47 6.53 -3.12 -4.93
CA VAL A 47 5.57 -4.21 -5.12
C VAL A 47 4.44 -3.75 -6.03
N VAL A 48 3.80 -4.71 -6.70
CA VAL A 48 2.57 -4.52 -7.44
C VAL A 48 1.54 -5.43 -6.79
N LEU A 49 0.42 -4.86 -6.38
CA LEU A 49 -0.64 -5.56 -5.64
C LEU A 49 -1.98 -5.34 -6.34
N ASP A 50 -2.80 -6.39 -6.31
CA ASP A 50 -4.23 -6.36 -6.65
C ASP A 50 -5.09 -5.97 -5.43
N GLU A 51 -6.35 -5.65 -5.68
CA GLU A 51 -7.32 -5.46 -4.58
C GLU A 51 -7.50 -6.77 -3.80
N GLY A 52 -7.36 -6.70 -2.48
CA GLY A 52 -7.41 -7.83 -1.55
C GLY A 52 -6.04 -8.43 -1.21
N ASP A 53 -4.97 -8.03 -1.92
CA ASP A 53 -3.62 -8.54 -1.65
C ASP A 53 -3.03 -8.02 -0.34
N ALA A 54 -2.03 -8.76 0.13
CA ALA A 54 -1.23 -8.40 1.28
C ALA A 54 0.25 -8.61 1.01
N PHE A 55 1.09 -7.79 1.65
CA PHE A 55 2.54 -7.91 1.63
C PHE A 55 3.09 -7.89 3.05
N GLU A 56 3.83 -8.94 3.40
CA GLU A 56 4.49 -9.07 4.69
C GLU A 56 5.83 -8.31 4.69
N LEU A 57 6.00 -7.45 5.69
CA LEU A 57 7.25 -6.75 5.98
C LEU A 57 7.88 -7.44 7.18
N ASP A 58 8.97 -8.17 6.94
CA ASP A 58 9.66 -8.97 7.96
C ASP A 58 9.99 -8.12 9.20
N GLY A 59 9.54 -8.58 10.37
CA GLY A 59 9.73 -7.89 11.65
C GLY A 59 8.99 -6.56 11.82
N VAL A 60 8.12 -6.15 10.88
CA VAL A 60 7.39 -4.86 10.96
C VAL A 60 5.87 -5.02 10.93
N GLY A 61 5.33 -5.90 10.08
CA GLY A 61 3.89 -6.14 9.99
C GLY A 61 3.41 -6.48 8.60
N THR A 62 2.10 -6.49 8.41
CA THR A 62 1.47 -6.81 7.12
C THR A 62 0.73 -5.60 6.55
N LEU A 63 1.05 -5.24 5.31
CA LEU A 63 0.31 -4.22 4.56
C LEU A 63 -0.70 -4.89 3.64
N HIS A 64 -1.97 -4.54 3.80
CA HIS A 64 -3.06 -4.95 2.94
C HIS A 64 -3.48 -3.82 1.99
N LEU A 65 -3.82 -4.20 0.76
CA LEU A 65 -4.48 -3.34 -0.21
C LEU A 65 -5.97 -3.70 -0.27
N ASP A 66 -6.78 -3.05 0.57
CA ASP A 66 -8.18 -3.43 0.76
C ASP A 66 -9.10 -2.97 -0.38
N GLU A 67 -8.79 -1.83 -1.02
CA GLU A 67 -9.61 -1.27 -2.11
C GLU A 67 -8.73 -0.51 -3.12
N ILE A 68 -9.04 -0.62 -4.42
CA ILE A 68 -8.45 0.18 -5.48
C ILE A 68 -9.56 0.93 -6.24
N ARG A 69 -9.51 2.27 -6.20
CA ARG A 69 -10.36 3.13 -7.02
C ARG A 69 -9.60 3.62 -8.24
N ALA A 70 -9.79 2.90 -9.34
CA ALA A 70 -9.30 3.27 -10.66
C ALA A 70 -10.40 3.05 -11.71
N SER A 71 -10.52 3.99 -12.65
CA SER A 71 -11.36 3.85 -13.84
C SER A 71 -10.58 4.21 -15.10
N GLU A 72 -11.08 3.79 -16.27
CA GLU A 72 -10.49 4.18 -17.55
C GLU A 72 -10.38 5.71 -17.66
N GLY A 73 -9.18 6.20 -17.99
CA GLY A 73 -8.89 7.64 -18.06
C GLY A 73 -8.65 8.32 -16.70
N THR A 74 -8.62 7.58 -15.59
CA THR A 74 -8.23 8.12 -14.28
C THR A 74 -6.80 8.63 -14.31
N VAL A 75 -6.62 9.92 -14.03
CA VAL A 75 -5.29 10.57 -14.00
C VAL A 75 -4.54 10.28 -12.69
N ARG A 76 -5.28 10.01 -11.60
CA ARG A 76 -4.76 9.66 -10.27
C ARG A 76 -5.72 8.72 -9.55
N GLY A 77 -5.39 7.43 -9.52
CA GLY A 77 -6.18 6.45 -8.75
C GLY A 77 -5.99 6.63 -7.24
N GLU A 78 -6.87 6.03 -6.46
CA GLU A 78 -6.84 6.03 -5.00
C GLU A 78 -6.83 4.59 -4.47
N VAL A 79 -6.24 4.38 -3.31
CA VAL A 79 -6.19 3.08 -2.63
C VAL A 79 -6.63 3.22 -1.18
N THR A 80 -7.22 2.15 -0.64
CA THR A 80 -7.42 1.96 0.79
C THR A 80 -6.38 0.96 1.28
N LEU A 81 -5.51 1.40 2.17
CA LEU A 81 -4.45 0.58 2.75
C LEU A 81 -4.76 0.29 4.22
N ARG A 82 -4.57 -0.94 4.64
CA ARG A 82 -4.62 -1.34 6.05
C ARG A 82 -3.27 -1.93 6.45
N PHE A 83 -2.71 -1.41 7.52
CA PHE A 83 -1.46 -1.91 8.08
C PHE A 83 -1.71 -2.53 9.43
N GLU A 84 -1.30 -3.79 9.57
CA GLU A 84 -1.33 -4.56 10.81
C GLU A 84 0.11 -4.65 11.32
N GLU A 85 0.47 -3.72 12.20
CA GLU A 85 1.78 -3.66 12.83
C GLU A 85 1.92 -4.78 13.86
N ILE A 86 3.04 -5.51 13.83
CA ILE A 86 3.37 -6.45 14.91
C ILE A 86 3.64 -5.62 16.15
N ASP A 87 2.99 -5.96 17.25
CA ASP A 87 3.29 -5.35 18.53
C ASP A 87 4.68 -5.84 18.95
N ASP A 88 5.64 -4.91 19.06
CA ASP A 88 6.90 -5.18 19.75
C ASP A 88 6.54 -5.27 21.23
N ALA A 89 6.13 -6.47 21.65
CA ALA A 89 5.88 -6.78 23.05
C ALA A 89 7.24 -6.89 23.75
N ASP A 90 7.77 -5.75 24.22
CA ASP A 90 8.82 -5.67 25.25
C ASP A 90 8.21 -5.30 26.61
#